data_AF-A0A6A4HHT4-F1
#
_entry.id   AF-A0A6A4HHT4-F1
#
_cell.length_a   1.000
_cell.length_b   1.000
_cell.length_c   1.000
_cell.angle_alpha   90.00
_cell.angle_beta   90.00
_cell.angle_gamma   90.00
#
_symmetry.space_group_name_H-M   'P 1'
#
loop_
_entity.id
_entity.type
_entity.pdbx_description
1 polymer ?
#
loop_
_entity_poly.entity_id
_entity_poly.type
_entity_poly.pdbx_seq_one_letter_code
_entity_poly.pdbx_strand_id
1 'polypeptide(L)'
;MSEKLSQDNSHSQTTVNNSRMFDHASNFEINGGTNDTETKICDWLRAPDCSVNFQTAVDKKTHGTGQWIMDHPEYQKWKESSTVLWIQGKAGSGKTFLL
;
A
#
# COMPACT_ATOMS: atom_id res chain seq x y z
N MET A 1 43.18 -23.88 3.44
CA MET A 1 41.88 -23.87 4.13
C MET A 1 41.23 -22.52 3.83
N SER A 2 40.21 -22.58 2.97
CA SER A 2 39.15 -21.64 2.62
C SER A 2 39.40 -20.12 2.53
N GLU A 3 38.98 -19.61 1.37
CA GLU A 3 38.90 -18.23 0.89
C GLU A 3 38.13 -17.26 1.79
N LYS A 4 38.53 -15.98 1.75
CA LYS A 4 37.58 -14.90 1.45
C LYS A 4 38.20 -13.91 0.47
N LEU A 5 37.63 -13.92 -0.73
CA LEU A 5 37.77 -12.93 -1.79
C LEU A 5 37.27 -11.58 -1.29
N SER A 6 38.18 -10.61 -1.13
CA SER A 6 37.81 -9.19 -1.16
C SER A 6 38.16 -8.69 -2.54
N GLN A 7 37.26 -8.94 -3.49
CA GLN A 7 37.36 -8.33 -4.81
C GLN A 7 37.25 -6.82 -4.63
N ASP A 8 38.31 -6.13 -5.03
CA ASP A 8 38.28 -4.71 -5.37
C ASP A 8 37.06 -4.46 -6.26
N ASN A 9 36.00 -3.90 -5.68
CA ASN A 9 34.92 -3.34 -6.46
C ASN A 9 35.40 -1.99 -6.98
N SER A 10 36.31 -2.08 -7.96
CA SER A 10 36.60 -1.03 -8.92
C SER A 10 35.25 -0.44 -9.28
N HIS A 11 35.04 0.82 -8.89
CA HIS A 11 33.86 1.55 -9.29
C HIS A 11 33.87 1.60 -10.81
N SER A 12 33.12 0.68 -11.43
CA SER A 12 32.74 0.76 -12.81
C SER A 12 31.88 2.01 -12.91
N GLN A 13 32.53 3.15 -13.12
CA GLN A 13 31.86 4.27 -13.74
C GLN A 13 31.27 3.69 -15.02
N THR A 14 29.95 3.52 -15.02
CA THR A 14 29.26 3.18 -16.25
C THR A 14 29.28 4.46 -17.05
N THR A 15 30.39 4.68 -17.75
CA THR A 15 30.51 5.69 -18.78
C THR A 15 29.56 5.27 -19.89
N VAL A 16 28.29 5.64 -19.75
CA VAL A 16 27.34 5.57 -20.85
C VAL A 16 27.82 6.63 -21.84
N ASN A 17 28.56 6.18 -22.86
CA ASN A 17 29.04 7.02 -23.97
C ASN A 17 27.87 7.45 -24.86
N ASN A 18 26.98 8.29 -24.34
CA ASN A 18 26.00 9.04 -25.11
C ASN A 18 26.35 10.54 -25.03
N SER A 19 27.48 10.88 -25.64
CA SER A 19 28.15 12.18 -25.54
C SER A 19 27.42 13.36 -26.20
N ARG A 20 26.08 13.35 -26.35
CA ARG A 20 25.32 14.45 -26.98
C ARG A 20 23.91 14.72 -26.46
N MET A 21 23.49 14.14 -25.33
CA MET A 21 22.10 14.37 -24.92
C MET A 21 21.86 15.77 -24.33
N PHE A 22 22.88 16.42 -23.74
CA PHE A 22 22.73 17.74 -23.12
C PHE A 22 23.99 18.61 -23.23
N ASP A 23 24.39 18.97 -24.45
CA ASP A 23 25.63 19.72 -24.74
C ASP A 23 25.66 21.15 -24.14
N HIS A 24 24.53 21.64 -23.62
CA HIS A 24 24.40 22.98 -23.04
C HIS A 24 23.93 23.00 -21.58
N ALA A 25 23.78 21.83 -20.94
CA ALA A 25 23.34 21.74 -19.55
C ALA A 25 24.53 21.57 -18.59
N SER A 26 25.40 22.58 -18.51
CA SER A 26 26.59 22.54 -17.64
C SER A 26 26.26 22.50 -16.13
N ASN A 27 25.01 22.75 -15.75
CA ASN A 27 24.57 22.86 -14.35
C ASN A 27 23.53 21.79 -13.96
N PHE A 28 23.32 20.77 -14.77
CA PHE A 28 22.33 19.73 -14.47
C PHE A 28 23.00 18.51 -13.83
N GLU A 29 23.10 18.53 -12.50
CA GLU A 29 23.50 17.37 -11.71
C GLU A 29 22.25 16.55 -11.35
N ILE A 30 22.16 15.32 -11.90
CA ILE A 30 21.22 14.32 -11.38
C ILE A 30 21.79 13.83 -10.05
N ASN A 31 21.43 14.50 -8.96
CA ASN A 31 21.60 13.93 -7.63
C ASN A 31 20.56 12.81 -7.48
N GLY A 32 21.00 11.55 -7.54
CA GLY A 32 20.15 10.40 -7.27
C GLY A 32 19.45 10.61 -5.93
N GLY A 33 18.11 10.60 -5.94
CA GLY A 33 17.31 10.96 -4.77
C GLY A 33 17.78 10.22 -3.52
N THR A 34 18.08 10.95 -2.45
CA THR A 34 18.49 10.35 -1.19
C THR A 34 17.33 9.52 -0.64
N ASN A 35 17.63 8.34 -0.08
CA ASN A 35 16.65 7.40 0.52
C ASN A 35 15.69 8.08 1.53
N ASP A 36 16.11 9.21 2.10
CA ASP A 36 15.31 10.05 2.99
C ASP A 36 14.01 10.57 2.35
N THR A 37 14.05 10.88 1.04
CA THR A 37 12.88 11.36 0.30
C THR A 37 11.86 10.26 0.06
N GLU A 38 12.34 9.07 -0.32
CA GLU A 38 11.52 7.88 -0.51
C GLU A 38 10.85 7.45 0.80
N THR A 39 11.61 7.45 1.90
CA THR A 39 11.08 7.08 3.23
C THR A 39 9.97 8.03 3.67
N LYS A 40 10.14 9.34 3.48
CA LYS A 40 9.11 10.34 3.81
C LYS A 40 7.84 10.17 2.99
N ILE A 41 7.96 9.83 1.72
CA ILE A 41 6.82 9.57 0.84
C ILE A 41 6.10 8.28 1.28
N CYS A 42 6.85 7.21 1.58
CA CYS A 42 6.30 5.96 2.08
C CYS A 42 5.57 6.15 3.42
N ASP A 43 6.14 6.91 4.35
CA ASP A 43 5.51 7.23 5.63
C ASP A 43 4.26 8.09 5.44
N TRP A 44 4.25 9.02 4.49
CA TRP A 44 3.07 9.84 4.17
C TRP A 44 1.93 8.99 3.56
N LEU A 45 2.27 8.01 2.73
CA LEU A 45 1.31 7.08 2.12
C LEU A 45 0.85 5.97 3.06
N ARG A 46 1.51 5.81 4.21
CA ARG A 46 1.23 4.71 5.13
C ARG A 46 -0.19 4.81 5.66
N ALA A 47 -0.97 3.76 5.41
CA ALA A 47 -2.34 3.70 5.89
C ALA A 47 -2.37 3.73 7.44
N PRO A 48 -3.36 4.42 8.04
CA PRO A 48 -3.63 4.32 9.47
C PRO A 48 -3.91 2.87 9.87
N ASP A 49 -3.65 2.54 11.13
CA ASP A 49 -4.04 1.24 11.66
C ASP A 49 -5.57 1.13 11.73
N CYS A 50 -6.15 0.35 10.81
CA CYS A 50 -7.58 0.11 10.73
C CYS A 50 -8.11 -0.75 11.89
N SER A 51 -7.25 -1.45 12.64
CA SER A 51 -7.67 -2.36 13.71
C SER A 51 -8.42 -1.63 14.83
N VAL A 52 -7.99 -0.42 15.17
CA VAL A 52 -8.60 0.40 16.22
C VAL A 52 -10.03 0.80 15.85
N ASN A 53 -10.23 1.18 14.59
CA ASN A 53 -11.56 1.54 14.07
C ASN A 53 -12.48 0.31 14.01
N PHE A 54 -11.94 -0.83 13.55
CA PHE A 54 -12.66 -2.09 13.54
C PHE A 54 -13.09 -2.51 14.94
N GLN A 55 -12.17 -2.52 15.90
CA GLN A 55 -12.46 -2.91 17.28
C GLN A 55 -13.50 -1.98 17.90
N THR A 56 -13.38 -0.66 17.71
CA THR A 56 -14.36 0.31 18.19
C THR A 56 -15.75 0.07 17.57
N ALA A 57 -15.81 -0.30 16.29
CA ALA A 57 -17.07 -0.62 15.62
C ALA A 57 -17.69 -1.90 16.17
N VAL A 58 -16.87 -2.93 16.39
CA VAL A 58 -17.28 -4.20 17.03
C VAL A 58 -17.79 -3.96 18.45
N ASP A 59 -17.08 -3.18 19.26
CA ASP A 59 -17.45 -2.90 20.65
C ASP A 59 -18.77 -2.12 20.76
N LYS A 60 -19.03 -1.21 19.80
CA LYS A 60 -20.26 -0.42 19.73
C LYS A 60 -21.42 -1.15 19.07
N LYS A 61 -21.18 -2.32 18.48
CA LYS A 61 -22.20 -3.07 17.74
C LYS A 61 -23.15 -3.73 18.72
N THR A 62 -24.44 -3.40 18.61
CA THR A 62 -25.48 -4.12 19.36
C THR A 62 -25.55 -5.58 18.91
N HIS A 63 -25.59 -6.51 19.87
CA HIS A 63 -25.70 -7.94 19.58
C HIS A 63 -26.83 -8.26 18.58
N GLY A 64 -26.55 -9.10 17.58
CA GLY A 64 -27.48 -9.43 16.49
C GLY A 64 -27.53 -8.43 15.32
N THR A 65 -26.93 -7.24 15.45
CA THR A 65 -26.86 -6.28 14.34
C THR A 65 -26.03 -6.86 13.20
N GLY A 66 -26.49 -6.73 11.96
CA GLY A 66 -25.79 -7.26 10.80
C GLY A 66 -25.81 -8.77 10.64
N GLN A 67 -26.44 -9.53 11.56
CA GLN A 67 -26.64 -10.96 11.35
C GLN A 67 -27.55 -11.21 10.14
N TRP A 68 -28.55 -10.34 9.94
CA TRP A 68 -29.48 -10.40 8.81
C TRP A 68 -28.82 -10.39 7.43
N ILE A 69 -27.64 -9.76 7.28
CA ILE A 69 -26.90 -9.79 6.00
C ILE A 69 -26.01 -11.03 5.90
N MET A 70 -25.46 -11.50 7.02
CA MET A 70 -24.63 -12.72 7.04
C MET A 70 -25.44 -13.97 6.67
N ASP A 71 -26.73 -13.96 7.05
CA ASP A 71 -27.68 -15.02 6.73
C ASP A 71 -28.32 -14.82 5.35
N HIS A 72 -28.05 -13.70 4.66
CA HIS A 72 -28.65 -13.41 3.36
C HIS A 72 -28.04 -14.30 2.26
N PRO A 73 -28.84 -14.93 1.39
CA PRO A 73 -28.35 -15.86 0.36
C PRO A 73 -27.32 -15.22 -0.58
N GLU A 74 -27.50 -13.95 -0.94
CA GLU A 74 -26.54 -13.23 -1.81
C GLU A 74 -25.19 -13.02 -1.12
N TYR A 75 -25.18 -12.78 0.19
CA TYR A 75 -23.93 -12.65 0.94
C TYR A 75 -23.21 -13.99 1.05
N GLN A 76 -23.94 -15.08 1.31
CA GLN A 76 -23.35 -16.42 1.37
C GLN A 76 -22.76 -16.83 0.01
N LYS A 77 -23.50 -16.60 -1.08
CA LYS A 77 -23.02 -16.83 -2.43
C LYS A 77 -21.80 -15.96 -2.77
N TRP A 78 -21.81 -14.70 -2.36
CA TRP A 78 -20.65 -13.81 -2.52
C TRP A 78 -19.44 -14.32 -1.75
N LYS A 79 -19.61 -14.74 -0.50
CA LYS A 79 -18.54 -15.22 0.39
C LYS A 79 -17.76 -16.40 -0.20
N GLU A 80 -18.44 -17.24 -0.98
CA GLU A 80 -17.83 -18.38 -1.68
C GLU A 80 -17.22 -18.01 -3.04
N SER A 81 -17.32 -16.75 -3.47
CA SER A 81 -16.92 -16.26 -4.79
C SER A 81 -15.88 -15.13 -4.71
N SER A 82 -14.98 -15.05 -5.69
CA SER A 82 -14.00 -13.96 -5.79
C SER A 82 -14.59 -12.69 -6.45
N THR A 83 -15.85 -12.33 -6.14
CA THR A 83 -16.59 -11.24 -6.80
C THR A 83 -16.80 -10.03 -5.88
N VAL A 84 -17.30 -8.92 -6.41
CA VAL A 84 -17.59 -7.70 -5.64
C VAL A 84 -19.04 -7.72 -5.13
N LEU A 85 -19.25 -7.51 -3.82
CA LEU A 85 -20.57 -7.33 -3.22
C LEU A 85 -20.87 -5.83 -3.02
N TRP A 86 -22.01 -5.37 -3.51
CA TRP A 86 -22.44 -3.98 -3.36
C TRP A 86 -23.65 -3.86 -2.42
N ILE A 87 -23.45 -3.25 -1.25
CA ILE A 87 -24.50 -3.08 -0.23
C ILE A 87 -25.07 -1.66 -0.31
N GLN A 88 -26.34 -1.52 -0.69
CA GLN A 88 -27.04 -0.23 -0.74
C GLN A 88 -27.96 -0.04 0.46
N GLY A 89 -28.07 1.20 0.92
CA GLY A 89 -28.99 1.56 2.01
C GLY A 89 -29.03 3.06 2.26
N LYS A 90 -30.10 3.54 2.90
CA LYS A 90 -30.31 4.96 3.23
C LYS A 90 -29.15 5.54 4.07
N ALA A 91 -28.94 6.85 4.04
CA ALA A 91 -28.01 7.52 4.96
C ALA A 91 -28.33 7.15 6.43
N GLY A 92 -27.31 6.90 7.24
CA GLY A 92 -27.48 6.46 8.63
C GLY A 92 -27.91 5.01 8.83
N SER A 93 -28.05 4.20 7.77
CA SER A 93 -28.46 2.78 7.88
C SER A 93 -27.41 1.83 8.47
N GLY A 94 -26.34 2.35 9.08
CA GLY A 94 -25.31 1.52 9.72
C GLY A 94 -24.41 0.72 8.77
N LYS A 95 -24.33 1.06 7.47
CA LYS A 95 -23.46 0.37 6.49
C LYS A 95 -22.00 0.26 6.95
N THR A 96 -21.48 1.30 7.57
CA THR A 96 -20.10 1.33 8.11
C THR A 96 -19.90 0.38 9.29
N PHE A 97 -20.96 0.01 10.01
CA PHE A 97 -20.90 -0.94 11.13
C PHE A 97 -21.21 -2.39 10.70
N LEU A 98 -21.54 -2.61 9.42
CA LEU A 98 -21.71 -3.95 8.84
C LEU A 98 -20.38 -4.60 8.43
N LEU A 99 -19.38 -3.77 8.10
CA LEU A 99 -18.00 -4.15 7.73
C LEU A 99 -17.06 -3.90 8.91
#